data_AF-A0A939Q2G7-F1
#
_entry.id   AF-A0A939Q2G7-F1
#
_cell.length_a   1.000
_cell.length_b   1.000
_cell.length_c   1.000
_cell.angle_alpha   90.00
_cell.angle_beta   90.00
_cell.angle_gamma   90.00
#
_symmetry.space_group_name_H-M   'P 1'
#
loop_
_entity.id
_entity.type
_entity.pdbx_description
1 polymer ?
#
loop_
_entity_poly.entity_id
_entity_poly.type
_entity_poly.pdbx_seq_one_letter_code
_entity_poly.pdbx_strand_id
1 'polypeptide(L)' 'MAGLFEETERLKIRFLRAYERLHELGRISADELEAVVDALDRLDELSQEELARTLGRFKELELEQDGEGKSRGHQ' A
#
# COMPACT_ATOMS: atom_id res chain seq x y z
N MET A 1 23.79 -5.71 12.71
CA MET A 1 23.51 -4.47 11.95
C MET A 1 23.04 -4.74 10.51
N ALA A 2 23.52 -5.78 9.80
CA ALA A 2 23.05 -6.08 8.43
C ALA A 2 21.56 -6.49 8.32
N GLY A 3 21.03 -7.22 9.30
CA GLY A 3 19.66 -7.75 9.23
C GLY A 3 18.54 -6.71 9.31
N LEU A 4 18.78 -5.52 9.89
CA LEU A 4 17.75 -4.47 9.96
C LEU A 4 17.55 -3.83 8.58
N PHE A 5 18.65 -3.54 7.88
CA PHE A 5 18.61 -2.96 6.53
C PHE A 5 17.96 -3.92 5.54
N GLU A 6 18.35 -5.20 5.52
CA GLU A 6 17.74 -6.20 4.64
C GLU A 6 16.25 -6.37 4.88
N GLU A 7 15.81 -6.33 6.14
CA GLU A 7 14.39 -6.44 6.46
C GLU A 7 13.62 -5.19 6.07
N THR A 8 14.19 -4.00 6.25
CA THR A 8 13.62 -2.73 5.77
C THR A 8 13.48 -2.73 4.25
N GLU A 9 14.51 -3.15 3.51
CA GLU A 9 14.46 -3.21 2.05
C GLU A 9 13.42 -4.24 1.56
N ARG A 10 13.35 -5.41 2.22
CA ARG A 10 12.31 -6.41 1.95
C ARG A 10 10.91 -5.84 2.16
N LEU A 11 10.71 -5.07 3.23
CA LEU A 11 9.43 -4.45 3.54
C LEU A 11 9.03 -3.40 2.49
N LYS A 12 9.96 -2.53 2.07
CA LYS A 12 9.74 -1.55 1.00
C LYS A 12 9.30 -2.22 -0.31
N ILE A 13 9.99 -3.29 -0.72
CA ILE A 13 9.64 -4.04 -1.94
C ILE A 13 8.24 -4.63 -1.84
N ARG A 14 7.88 -5.25 -0.70
CA ARG A 14 6.53 -5.80 -0.51
C ARG A 14 5.46 -4.71 -0.52
N PHE A 15 5.76 -3.56 0.07
CA PHE A 15 4.86 -2.42 0.11
C PHE A 15 4.61 -1.88 -1.31
N LEU A 16 5.67 -1.67 -2.11
CA LEU A 16 5.53 -1.23 -3.50
C LEU A 16 4.70 -2.23 -4.34
N ARG A 17 4.96 -3.54 -4.19
CA ARG A 17 4.18 -4.59 -4.88
C ARG A 17 2.70 -4.57 -4.53
N ALA A 18 2.34 -4.20 -3.31
CA ALA A 18 0.93 -4.07 -2.94
C ALA A 18 0.26 -2.93 -3.74
N TYR A 19 0.96 -1.82 -3.93
CA TYR A 19 0.48 -0.68 -4.73
C TYR A 19 0.45 -0.97 -6.23
N GLU A 20 1.47 -1.63 -6.77
CA GLU A 20 1.46 -2.13 -8.16
C GLU A 20 0.23 -3.02 -8.37
N ARG A 21 -0.08 -3.89 -7.41
CA ARG A 21 -1.26 -4.75 -7.47
C ARG A 21 -2.57 -3.96 -7.45
N LEU A 22 -2.67 -2.91 -6.65
CA LEU A 22 -3.84 -2.03 -6.66
C LEU A 22 -4.01 -1.33 -8.02
N HIS A 23 -2.91 -0.94 -8.66
CA HIS A 23 -2.94 -0.34 -9.99
C HIS A 23 -3.38 -1.35 -11.06
N GLU A 24 -2.84 -2.57 -11.05
CA GLU A 24 -3.25 -3.67 -11.93
C GLU A 24 -4.75 -3.99 -11.80
N LEU A 25 -5.31 -3.86 -10.59
CA LEU A 25 -6.73 -4.08 -10.31
C LEU A 25 -7.60 -2.86 -10.67
N GLY A 26 -7.01 -1.78 -11.19
CA GLY A 26 -7.70 -0.55 -11.55
C GLY A 26 -8.24 0.23 -10.33
N ARG A 27 -7.74 -0.06 -9.13
CA ARG A 27 -8.15 0.62 -7.89
C ARG A 27 -7.43 1.96 -7.68
N ILE A 28 -6.27 2.13 -8.31
CA ILE A 28 -5.51 3.38 -8.34
C ILE A 28 -5.03 3.67 -9.76
N SER A 29 -4.88 4.94 -10.08
CA SER A 29 -4.31 5.39 -11.35
C SER A 29 -2.78 5.22 -11.38
N ALA A 30 -2.19 5.38 -12.56
CA ALA A 30 -0.73 5.39 -12.72
C ALA A 30 -0.09 6.57 -11.97
N ASP A 31 -0.70 7.77 -12.05
CA ASP A 31 -0.25 8.96 -11.34
C ASP A 31 -0.31 8.77 -9.81
N GLU A 32 -1.32 8.04 -9.32
CA GLU A 32 -1.44 7.71 -7.90
C GLU A 32 -0.37 6.72 -7.43
N LEU A 33 0.01 5.76 -8.28
CA LEU A 33 1.12 4.84 -8.02
C LEU A 33 2.46 5.58 -8.03
N GLU A 34 2.69 6.47 -9.00
CA GLU A 34 3.88 7.32 -9.07
C GLU A 34 4.03 8.18 -7.81
N ALA A 35 2.96 8.81 -7.34
CA ALA A 35 2.96 9.57 -6.09
C ALA A 35 3.34 8.73 -4.86
N VAL A 36 2.98 7.44 -4.84
CA VAL A 36 3.39 6.52 -3.76
C VAL A 36 4.89 6.22 -3.84
N VAL A 37 5.42 5.98 -5.04
CA VAL A 37 6.86 5.76 -5.26
C VAL A 37 7.66 6.99 -4.82
N ASP A 38 7.26 8.18 -5.27
CA ASP A 38 7.91 9.44 -4.89
C ASP A 38 7.91 9.67 -3.38
N ALA A 39 6.80 9.32 -2.71
CA ALA A 39 6.70 9.44 -1.26
C ALA A 39 7.61 8.44 -0.52
N LEU A 40 7.82 7.24 -1.06
CA LEU A 40 8.74 6.25 -0.50
C LEU A 40 10.21 6.68 -0.66
N ASP A 41 10.56 7.27 -1.80
CA ASP A 41 11.91 7.76 -2.06
C ASP A 41 12.30 8.94 -1.16
N ARG A 42 11.30 9.74 -0.76
CA ARG A 42 11.48 10.94 0.07
C ARG A 42 10.93 10.78 1.48
N LEU A 43 10.84 9.54 1.97
CA LEU A 43 10.17 9.22 3.24
C LEU A 43 10.71 10.03 4.44
N ASP A 44 12.01 10.29 4.47
CA ASP A 44 12.70 11.03 5.53
C ASP A 44 12.46 12.56 5.45
N GLU A 45 11.98 13.06 4.32
CA GLU A 45 11.69 14.48 4.07
C GLU A 45 10.23 14.84 4.32
N LEU A 46 9.33 13.86 4.28
CA LEU A 46 7.89 14.07 4.37
C LEU A 46 7.41 14.14 5.82
N SER A 47 6.49 15.06 6.07
CA SER A 47 5.77 15.12 7.33
C SER A 47 4.79 13.95 7.47
N GLN A 48 4.40 13.65 8.71
CA GLN A 48 3.39 12.61 8.99
C GLN A 48 2.06 12.89 8.27
N GLU A 49 1.68 14.16 8.10
CA GLU A 49 0.47 14.56 7.39
C GLU A 49 0.55 14.34 5.88
N GLU A 50 1.71 14.54 5.27
CA GLU A 50 1.95 14.25 3.84
C GLU A 50 1.98 12.75 3.56
N LEU A 51 2.62 11.98 4.45
CA LEU A 51 2.60 10.53 4.41
C LEU A 51 1.17 9.97 4.57
N ALA A 52 0.39 10.51 5.51
CA ALA A 52 -1.00 10.08 5.70
C ALA A 52 -1.88 10.37 4.48
N ARG A 53 -1.73 11.52 3.83
CA ARG A 53 -2.50 11.87 2.62
C ARG A 53 -2.14 11.00 1.42
N THR A 54 -0.88 10.59 1.30
CA THR A 54 -0.39 9.85 0.11
C THR A 54 -0.47 8.34 0.30
N LEU A 55 -0.03 7.84 1.46
CA LEU A 55 0.07 6.42 1.77
C LEU A 55 -1.13 5.91 2.60
N GLY A 56 -1.76 6.79 3.39
CA GLY A 56 -2.88 6.42 4.28
C GLY A 56 -4.24 6.35 3.58
N ARG A 57 -4.38 6.98 2.40
CA ARG A 57 -5.64 7.04 1.64
C ARG A 57 -6.16 5.68 1.17
N PHE A 58 -5.31 4.65 1.22
CA PHE A 58 -5.62 3.31 0.72
C PHE A 58 -5.95 2.29 1.82
N LYS A 59 -5.95 2.71 3.10
CA LYS A 59 -6.39 1.88 4.21
C LYS A 59 -7.83 1.37 4.06
N GLU A 60 -8.67 2.11 3.33
CA GLU A 60 -10.08 1.76 3.13
C GLU A 60 -10.27 0.70 2.03
N LEU A 61 -9.29 0.52 1.13
CA LEU A 61 -9.36 -0.47 0.05
C LEU A 61 -9.09 -1.92 0.52
N GLU A 62 -8.43 -2.10 1.67
CA GLU A 62 -8.24 -3.44 2.29
C GLU A 62 -9.55 -3.99 2.91
N LEU A 63 -10.48 -3.12 3.32
CA LEU A 63 -11.71 -3.54 4.01
C LEU A 63 -12.73 -4.21 3.07
N GLU A 64 -12.60 -4.06 1.76
CA GLU A 64 -13.49 -4.71 0.79
C GLU A 64 -13.14 -6.19 0.53
N GLN A 65 -11.94 -6.66 0.90
CA GLN A 65 -11.52 -8.05 0.62
C GLN A 65 -11.91 -9.07 1.70
N ASP A 66 -12.32 -8.61 2.89
CA ASP A 66 -12.76 -9.50 3.99
C ASP A 66 -14.30 -9.67 4.07
N GLY A 67 -15.07 -9.00 3.20
CA GLY A 67 -16.54 -8.99 3.22
C GLY A 67 -17.25 -10.08 2.41
N GLU A 68 -16.58 -10.76 1.48
CA GLU A 68 -17.19 -11.76 0.59
C GLU A 68 -16.74 -13.19 0.92
N GLY A 69 -16.90 -13.60 2.19
CA GLY A 69 -16.45 -14.91 2.67
C GLY A 69 -17.46 -15.71 3.49
N LYS A 70 -18.70 -15.23 3.71
CA LYS A 70 -19.68 -15.98 4.51
C LYS A 70 -21.14 -15.81 4.08
N SER A 71 -21.43 -16.14 2.83
CA SER A 71 -22.76 -16.57 2.38
C SER A 71 -22.70 -17.96 1.76
N ARG A 72 -22.50 -18.97 2.62
CA ARG A 72 -23.06 -20.32 2.44
C ARG A 72 -23.96 -20.48 3.65
N GLY A 73 -25.27 -20.33 3.54
CA GLY A 73 -26.15 -21.13 2.70
C GLY A 73 -27.12 -21.77 3.70
N HIS A 74 -28.38 -21.32 3.66
CA HIS A 74 -29.48 -21.96 4.37
C HIS A 74 -29.50 -23.47 4.08
N GLN A 75 -29.54 -24.28 5.13
CA GLN A 75 -30.52 -25.36 5.34
C GLN A 75 -30.34 -25.95 6.74
#